data_AF-A0A7W1J5L2-F1
#
_entry.id   AF-A0A7W1J5L2-F1
#
_cell.length_a   1.000
_cell.length_b   1.000
_cell.length_c   1.000
_cell.angle_alpha   90.00
_cell.angle_beta   90.00
_cell.angle_gamma   90.00
#
_symmetry.space_group_name_H-M   'P 1'
#
loop_
_entity.id
_entity.type
_entity.pdbx_description
1 polymer ?
#
loop_
_entity_poly.entity_id
_entity_poly.type
_entity_poly.pdbx_seq_one_letter_code
_entity_poly.pdbx_strand_id
1 'polypeptide(L)'
;MQPFVRPKKPLKESRLGLVTTGGVHLPEHPRFDIDDPAGDCSYREIPTSTDDLTWTHAYYRPDEGSDLDAVFPLETLRRLVRDGVVG
;
A
#
# COMPACT_ATOMS: atom_id res chain seq x y z
N MET A 1 -2.00 -6.33 23.68
CA MET A 1 -1.20 -5.10 23.45
C MET A 1 -2.15 -3.93 23.33
N GLN A 2 -1.96 -2.83 24.07
CA GLN A 2 -2.79 -1.62 23.92
C GLN A 2 -2.16 -0.67 22.88
N PRO A 3 -2.95 0.06 22.07
CA PRO A 3 -2.41 0.99 21.09
C PRO A 3 -1.74 2.18 21.80
N PHE A 4 -0.66 2.70 21.19
CA PHE A 4 0.06 3.88 21.69
C PHE A 4 -0.85 5.11 21.82
N VAL A 5 -1.81 5.26 20.90
CA VAL A 5 -2.89 6.25 20.98
C VAL A 5 -4.22 5.56 20.67
N ARG A 6 -5.24 5.81 21.48
CA ARG A 6 -6.61 5.34 21.18
C ARG A 6 -7.31 6.34 20.25
N PRO A 7 -7.84 5.90 19.10
CA PRO A 7 -8.67 6.74 18.27
C PRO A 7 -9.90 7.23 19.04
N LYS A 8 -10.20 8.53 18.94
CA LYS A 8 -11.43 9.11 19.53
C LYS A 8 -12.67 8.79 18.70
N LYS A 9 -12.49 8.52 17.41
CA LYS A 9 -13.54 8.16 16.47
C LYS A 9 -13.61 6.64 16.34
N PRO A 10 -14.81 6.02 16.34
CA PRO A 10 -14.96 4.61 16.01
C PRO A 10 -14.30 4.28 14.66
N LEU A 11 -13.64 3.13 14.56
CA LEU A 11 -12.95 2.71 13.33
C LEU A 11 -13.92 2.57 12.15
N LYS A 12 -15.11 2.00 12.41
CA LYS A 12 -16.24 1.87 11.48
C LYS A 12 -16.90 3.19 11.03
N GLU A 13 -16.39 4.33 11.49
CA GLU A 13 -16.79 5.65 10.99
C GLU A 13 -15.58 6.39 10.39
N SER A 14 -14.39 5.81 10.44
CA SER A 14 -13.13 6.46 10.12
C SER A 14 -12.74 6.24 8.67
N ARG A 15 -12.18 7.29 8.04
CA ARG A 15 -11.59 7.19 6.69
C ARG A 15 -10.15 6.70 6.80
N LEU A 16 -9.80 5.73 5.97
CA LEU A 16 -8.46 5.15 5.93
C LEU A 16 -7.70 5.63 4.69
N GLY A 17 -6.41 5.90 4.87
CA GLY A 17 -5.45 6.08 3.79
C GLY A 17 -4.35 5.05 3.93
N LEU A 18 -3.96 4.42 2.81
CA LEU A 18 -2.82 3.50 2.75
C LEU A 18 -1.69 4.19 2.00
N VAL A 19 -0.50 4.22 2.61
CA VAL A 19 0.72 4.78 2.04
C VAL A 19 1.84 3.78 2.28
N THR A 20 2.67 3.54 1.27
CA THR A 20 3.84 2.66 1.36
C THR A 20 5.04 3.32 0.71
N THR A 21 6.23 3.03 1.22
CA THR A 21 7.53 3.34 0.58
C THR A 21 8.13 2.10 -0.09
N GLY A 22 7.37 1.00 -0.19
CA GLY A 22 7.81 -0.26 -0.80
C GLY A 22 7.89 -0.26 -2.33
N GLY A 23 7.73 0.90 -2.98
CA GLY A 23 7.87 1.05 -4.43
C GLY A 23 6.73 0.44 -5.25
N VAL A 24 5.55 0.23 -4.66
CA VAL A 24 4.37 -0.33 -5.35
C VAL A 24 3.74 0.71 -6.28
N HIS A 25 3.39 0.30 -7.50
CA HIS A 25 2.73 1.14 -8.50
C HIS A 25 1.95 0.30 -9.53
N LEU A 26 1.11 0.95 -10.34
CA LEU A 26 0.47 0.31 -11.51
C LEU A 26 1.50 0.00 -12.61
N PRO A 27 1.31 -1.05 -13.42
CA PRO A 27 2.22 -1.38 -14.53
C PRO A 27 2.44 -0.24 -15.52
N GLU A 28 1.44 0.63 -15.72
CA GLU A 28 1.49 1.76 -16.66
C GLU A 28 2.21 2.98 -16.08
N HIS A 29 2.43 3.02 -14.76
CA HIS A 29 3.15 4.11 -14.14
C HIS A 29 4.63 4.08 -14.50
N PRO A 30 5.27 5.27 -14.63
CA PRO A 30 6.73 5.33 -14.64
C PRO A 30 7.28 4.67 -13.37
N ARG A 31 8.28 3.80 -13.56
CA ARG A 31 9.01 3.18 -12.45
C ARG A 31 9.65 4.25 -11.57
N PHE A 32 9.86 3.92 -10.31
CA PHE A 32 10.62 4.79 -9.40
C PHE A 32 12.09 4.80 -9.81
N ASP A 33 12.74 5.96 -9.70
CA ASP A 33 14.18 6.08 -9.89
C ASP A 33 14.91 5.59 -8.62
N ILE A 34 15.34 4.32 -8.67
CA ILE A 34 16.08 3.69 -7.57
C ILE A 34 17.60 3.85 -7.70
N ASP A 35 18.06 4.44 -8.81
CA ASP A 35 19.49 4.65 -9.09
C ASP A 35 19.94 6.06 -8.67
N ASP A 36 19.01 7.01 -8.46
CA ASP A 36 19.31 8.31 -7.86
C ASP A 36 19.83 8.15 -6.41
N PRO A 37 21.06 8.61 -6.10
CA PRO A 37 21.61 8.56 -4.73
C PRO A 37 20.80 9.35 -3.69
N ALA A 38 20.01 10.34 -4.10
CA ALA A 38 19.08 11.07 -3.25
C ALA A 38 17.71 10.38 -3.12
N GLY A 39 17.45 9.37 -3.96
CA GLY A 39 16.19 8.63 -4.08
C GLY A 39 15.10 9.38 -4.83
N ASP A 40 14.11 8.63 -5.33
CA ASP A 40 12.92 9.20 -5.96
C ASP A 40 11.91 9.72 -4.90
N CYS A 41 11.70 11.04 -4.87
CA CYS A 41 10.75 11.69 -3.98
C CYS A 41 9.33 11.83 -4.55
N SER A 42 9.08 11.32 -5.76
CA SER A 42 7.76 11.31 -6.37
C SER A 42 6.84 10.26 -5.74
N TYR A 43 5.55 10.33 -6.05
CA TYR A 43 4.55 9.36 -5.60
C TYR A 43 3.72 8.85 -6.77
N ARG A 44 3.01 7.74 -6.54
CA ARG A 44 2.04 7.18 -7.48
C ARG A 44 0.72 7.00 -6.74
N GLU A 45 -0.35 7.52 -7.32
CA GLU A 45 -1.70 7.27 -6.79
C GLU A 45 -2.17 5.91 -7.26
N ILE A 46 -2.72 5.12 -6.34
CA ILE A 46 -3.20 3.77 -6.65
C ILE A 46 -4.72 3.75 -6.46
N PRO A 47 -5.51 3.52 -7.51
CA PRO A 47 -6.96 3.35 -7.38
C PRO A 47 -7.30 2.19 -6.46
N THR A 48 -8.28 2.39 -5.57
CA THR A 48 -8.72 1.35 -4.64
C THR A 48 -9.42 0.18 -5.32
N SER A 49 -9.61 0.18 -6.64
CA SER A 49 -10.24 -0.88 -7.42
C SER A 49 -9.26 -1.72 -8.25
N THR A 50 -7.95 -1.40 -8.23
CA THR A 50 -6.97 -2.15 -9.03
C THR A 50 -6.56 -3.45 -8.36
N ASP A 51 -6.45 -4.53 -9.13
CA ASP A 51 -5.84 -5.78 -8.67
C ASP A 51 -4.48 -6.02 -9.32
N ASP A 52 -4.18 -5.25 -10.38
CA ASP A 52 -2.91 -5.32 -11.08
C ASP A 52 -1.95 -4.29 -10.47
N LEU A 53 -0.89 -4.81 -9.85
CA LEU A 53 0.12 -4.05 -9.15
C LEU A 53 1.48 -4.64 -9.46
N THR A 54 2.45 -3.77 -9.61
CA THR A 54 3.86 -4.12 -9.71
C THR A 54 4.66 -3.29 -8.71
N TRP A 55 5.97 -3.50 -8.67
CA TRP A 55 6.84 -2.72 -7.80
C TRP A 55 8.21 -2.50 -8.42
N THR A 56 8.86 -1.43 -7.98
CA THR A 56 10.27 -1.15 -8.26
C THR A 56 11.00 -1.07 -6.93
N HIS A 57 11.93 -2.01 -6.68
CA HIS A 57 12.68 -2.09 -5.42
C HIS A 57 14.08 -2.64 -5.67
N ALA A 58 15.10 -2.06 -5.02
CA ALA A 58 16.51 -2.33 -5.32
C ALA A 58 17.04 -3.68 -4.84
N TYR A 59 16.50 -4.23 -3.74
CA TYR A 59 17.12 -5.35 -3.03
C TYR A 59 16.30 -6.64 -3.00
N TYR A 60 14.99 -6.53 -3.15
CA TYR A 60 14.08 -7.68 -3.09
C TYR A 60 13.03 -7.52 -4.17
N ARG A 61 13.08 -8.40 -5.16
CA ARG A 61 11.99 -8.65 -6.09
C ARG A 61 11.43 -10.02 -5.72
N PRO A 62 10.31 -10.09 -4.98
CA PRO A 62 9.60 -11.34 -4.81
C PRO A 62 9.38 -12.03 -6.16
N ASP A 63 9.46 -13.35 -6.21
CA ASP A 63 9.21 -14.12 -7.44
C ASP A 63 7.77 -13.88 -7.92
N GLU A 64 7.53 -14.11 -9.22
CA GLU A 64 6.16 -14.08 -9.78
C GLU A 64 5.26 -15.04 -8.97
N GLY A 65 4.24 -14.51 -8.30
CA GLY A 65 3.35 -15.26 -7.41
C GLY A 65 3.51 -15.00 -5.91
N SER A 66 4.43 -14.11 -5.52
CA SER A 66 4.54 -13.68 -4.12
C SER A 66 3.38 -12.79 -3.70
N ASP A 67 2.93 -12.95 -2.45
CA ASP A 67 1.80 -12.19 -1.90
C ASP A 67 2.16 -10.71 -1.71
N LEU A 68 1.73 -9.89 -2.68
CA LEU A 68 1.89 -8.45 -2.65
C LEU A 68 1.18 -7.78 -1.47
N ASP A 69 0.12 -8.41 -0.94
CA ASP A 69 -0.65 -7.87 0.18
C ASP A 69 0.21 -7.78 1.46
N ALA A 70 1.32 -8.53 1.54
CA ALA A 70 2.30 -8.40 2.61
C ALA A 70 3.10 -7.08 2.57
N VAL A 71 3.26 -6.46 1.40
CA VAL A 71 3.99 -5.19 1.20
C VAL A 71 3.02 -4.01 1.09
N PHE A 72 1.87 -4.24 0.47
CA PHE A 72 0.83 -3.25 0.27
C PHE A 72 -0.54 -3.91 0.48
N PRO A 73 -1.07 -3.89 1.72
CA PRO A 73 -2.22 -4.70 2.16
C PRO A 73 -3.56 -4.19 1.63
N LEU A 74 -3.66 -3.93 0.32
CA LEU A 74 -4.83 -3.36 -0.31
C LEU A 74 -6.04 -4.29 -0.20
N GLU A 75 -5.87 -5.60 -0.43
CA GLU A 75 -6.97 -6.56 -0.34
C GLU A 75 -7.39 -6.78 1.11
N THR A 76 -6.43 -6.88 2.04
CA THR A 76 -6.74 -6.93 3.47
C THR A 76 -7.56 -5.71 3.91
N LEU A 77 -7.20 -4.50 3.48
CA LEU A 77 -7.95 -3.30 3.83
C LEU A 77 -9.33 -3.24 3.18
N ARG A 78 -9.46 -3.63 1.91
CA ARG A 78 -10.77 -3.76 1.24
C ARG A 78 -11.68 -4.71 1.97
N ARG A 79 -11.15 -5.86 2.40
CA ARG A 79 -11.88 -6.83 3.21
C ARG A 79 -12.35 -6.21 4.52
N LEU A 80 -11.49 -5.48 5.24
CA LEU A 80 -11.88 -4.83 6.51
C LEU A 80 -12.99 -3.79 6.32
N VAL A 81 -12.97 -3.06 5.20
CA VAL A 81 -14.04 -2.13 4.82
C VAL A 81 -15.33 -2.89 4.51
N ARG A 82 -15.24 -3.94 3.69
CA ARG A 82 -16.39 -4.81 3.34
C ARG A 82 -17.03 -5.46 4.57
N ASP A 83 -16.22 -5.87 5.53
CA ASP A 83 -16.65 -6.49 6.78
C ASP A 83 -17.16 -5.46 7.82
N GLY A 84 -17.12 -4.15 7.50
CA GLY A 84 -17.60 -3.07 8.36
C GLY A 84 -16.75 -2.80 9.61
N VAL A 85 -15.51 -3.29 9.63
CA VAL A 85 -14.57 -3.10 10.75
C VAL A 85 -13.99 -1.69 10.74
N VAL A 86 -13.72 -1.16 9.55
CA VAL A 86 -13.26 0.20 9.26
C VAL A 86 -14.10 0.79 8.13
N GLY A 87 -14.08 2.11 7.95
CA GLY A 87 -14.84 2.81 6.89
C GLY A 87 -16.02 3.57 7.44
#